data_AF-A0A833LP25-F1
#
_entry.id   AF-A0A833LP25-F1
#
_cell.length_a   1.000
_cell.length_b   1.000
_cell.length_c   1.000
_cell.angle_alpha   90.00
_cell.angle_beta   90.00
_cell.angle_gamma   90.00
#
_symmetry.space_group_name_H-M   'P 1'
#
loop_
_entity.id
_entity.type
_entity.pdbx_description
1 polymer ?
#
loop_
_entity_poly.entity_id
_entity_poly.type
_entity_poly.pdbx_seq_one_letter_code
_entity_poly.pdbx_strand_id
1 'polypeptide(L)' 'MTCARSQKLTGPARQAALATLSGWSEVEGRDAIAKTFVFRDFNAAFGFMTRVALLAEKLDHHPEWSNVYRTVQVALSTHD' A
#
# COMPACT_ATOMS: atom_id res chain seq x y z
N MET A 1 2.61 10.55 24.71
CA MET A 1 3.17 10.05 23.45
C MET A 1 2.35 10.69 22.34
N THR A 2 2.78 11.82 21.83
CA THR A 2 2.05 12.57 20.80
C THR A 2 2.28 11.86 19.47
N CYS A 3 1.24 11.28 18.87
CA CYS A 3 1.29 10.85 17.48
C CYS A 3 1.66 12.08 16.64
N ALA A 4 2.80 12.04 15.97
CA ALA A 4 3.11 13.02 14.94
C ALA A 4 2.07 12.82 13.83
N ARG A 5 1.19 13.82 13.65
CA ARG A 5 0.14 13.79 12.63
C ARG A 5 0.79 13.57 11.26
N SER A 6 0.34 12.57 10.52
CA SER A 6 0.81 12.29 9.17
C SER A 6 0.59 13.54 8.29
N GLN A 7 1.64 14.00 7.62
CA GLN A 7 1.53 15.14 6.69
C GLN A 7 1.31 14.61 5.28
N LYS A 8 0.23 15.06 4.66
CA LYS A 8 -0.09 14.74 3.27
C LYS A 8 0.97 15.28 2.31
N LEU A 9 1.49 14.41 1.46
CA LEU A 9 2.38 14.81 0.36
C LEU A 9 1.58 15.50 -0.75
N THR A 10 2.09 16.63 -1.24
CA THR A 10 1.50 17.41 -2.33
C THR A 10 2.56 17.78 -3.38
N GLY A 11 2.11 18.16 -4.58
CA GLY A 11 2.94 18.75 -5.61
C GLY A 11 4.21 17.95 -5.95
N PRO A 12 5.38 18.61 -6.10
CA PRO A 12 6.63 17.95 -6.48
C PRO A 12 7.10 16.87 -5.49
N ALA A 13 6.85 17.03 -4.18
CA ALA A 13 7.26 16.05 -3.17
C ALA A 13 6.54 14.71 -3.35
N ARG A 14 5.24 14.77 -3.68
CA ARG A 14 4.43 13.59 -4.01
C ARG A 14 4.93 12.91 -5.28
N GLN A 15 5.20 13.68 -6.33
CA GLN A 15 5.70 13.16 -7.61
C GLN A 15 7.07 12.48 -7.45
N ALA A 16 7.98 13.12 -6.71
CA ALA A 16 9.29 12.56 -6.42
C ALA A 16 9.20 11.26 -5.60
N ALA A 17 8.35 11.21 -4.57
CA ALA A 17 8.14 10.00 -3.79
C ALA A 17 7.58 8.87 -4.67
N LEU A 18 6.53 9.14 -5.45
CA LEU A 18 5.90 8.13 -6.32
C LEU A 18 6.86 7.60 -7.40
N ALA A 19 7.72 8.45 -7.96
CA ALA A 19 8.72 8.05 -8.95
C ALA A 19 9.72 6.99 -8.42
N THR A 20 9.93 6.92 -7.10
CA THR A 20 10.77 5.87 -6.48
C THR A 20 10.06 4.54 -6.26
N LEU A 21 8.72 4.52 -6.34
CA LEU A 21 7.89 3.37 -6.01
C LEU A 21 7.54 2.56 -7.27
N SER A 22 8.47 1.73 -7.72
CA SER A 22 8.29 0.91 -8.93
C SER A 22 6.99 0.08 -8.88
N GLY A 23 6.17 0.22 -9.92
CA GLY A 23 4.89 -0.47 -10.09
C GLY A 23 3.74 0.07 -9.25
N TRP A 24 3.93 1.17 -8.51
CA TRP A 24 2.85 1.90 -7.87
C TRP A 24 2.38 3.05 -8.76
N SER A 25 1.08 3.32 -8.73
CA SER A 25 0.46 4.44 -9.45
C SER A 25 -0.60 5.08 -8.57
N GLU A 26 -0.98 6.33 -8.89
CA GLU A 26 -2.14 6.96 -8.26
C GLU A 26 -3.44 6.23 -8.61
N VAL A 27 -4.40 6.25 -7.71
CA VAL A 27 -5.76 5.78 -7.97
C VAL A 27 -6.58 6.96 -8.50
N GLU A 28 -7.18 6.81 -9.67
CA GLU A 28 -8.01 7.87 -10.25
C GLU A 28 -9.19 8.23 -9.33
N GLY A 29 -9.39 9.54 -9.11
CA GLY A 29 -10.47 10.04 -8.26
C GLY A 29 -10.28 9.81 -6.75
N ARG A 30 -9.13 9.30 -6.31
CA ARG A 30 -8.87 8.98 -4.91
C ARG A 30 -7.46 9.37 -4.47
N ASP A 31 -7.32 9.86 -3.25
CA ASP A 31 -6.02 10.14 -2.64
C ASP A 31 -5.33 8.87 -2.13
N ALA A 32 -4.99 7.98 -3.07
CA ALA A 32 -4.37 6.70 -2.76
C ALA A 32 -3.38 6.33 -3.86
N ILE A 33 -2.46 5.43 -3.52
CA ILE A 33 -1.62 4.72 -4.48
C ILE A 33 -2.01 3.26 -4.53
N ALA A 34 -1.90 2.63 -5.69
CA ALA A 34 -2.19 1.21 -5.86
C ALA A 34 -1.10 0.46 -6.61
N LYS A 35 -1.00 -0.83 -6.32
CA LYS A 35 -0.14 -1.79 -7.03
C LYS A 35 -0.79 -3.17 -7.04
N THR A 36 -0.65 -3.86 -8.17
CA THR A 36 -1.04 -5.28 -8.28
C THR A 36 0.19 -6.17 -8.20
N PHE A 37 0.15 -7.15 -7.30
CA PHE A 37 1.14 -8.20 -7.16
C PHE A 37 0.59 -9.52 -7.70
N VAL A 38 1.37 -10.21 -8.52
CA VAL A 38 1.02 -11.53 -9.06
C VAL A 38 2.08 -12.53 -8.61
N PHE A 39 1.65 -13.57 -7.92
CA PHE A 39 2.49 -14.62 -7.37
C PHE A 39 2.36 -15.91 -8.18
N ARG A 40 3.15 -16.93 -7.83
CA ARG A 40 3.08 -18.25 -8.48
C ARG A 40 1.74 -18.94 -8.21
N ASP A 41 1.29 -18.91 -6.96
CA ASP A 41 0.11 -19.62 -6.46
C ASP A 41 -0.51 -18.86 -5.26
N PHE A 42 -1.62 -19.37 -4.74
CA PHE A 42 -2.31 -18.80 -3.58
C PHE A 42 -1.45 -18.84 -2.31
N ASN A 43 -0.67 -19.90 -2.08
CA ASN A 43 0.16 -20.01 -0.88
C ASN A 43 1.23 -18.91 -0.83
N ALA A 44 1.87 -18.62 -1.96
CA ALA A 44 2.82 -17.53 -2.09
C ALA A 44 2.15 -16.15 -1.90
N ALA A 45 0.96 -15.94 -2.47
CA ALA A 45 0.20 -14.71 -2.28
C ALA A 45 -0.20 -14.49 -0.81
N PHE A 46 -0.73 -15.52 -0.16
CA PHE A 46 -1.14 -15.43 1.23
C PHE A 46 0.05 -15.27 2.18
N GLY A 47 1.18 -15.95 1.91
CA GLY A 47 2.42 -15.75 2.66
C GLY A 47 2.96 -14.31 2.55
N PHE A 48 2.84 -13.68 1.38
CA PHE A 48 3.10 -12.24 1.23
C PHE A 48 2.16 -11.40 2.10
N MET A 49 0.85 -11.66 2.05
CA MET A 49 -0.14 -10.95 2.84
C MET A 49 0.13 -11.06 4.35
N THR A 50 0.42 -12.27 4.87
CA THR A 50 0.74 -12.47 6.29
C THR A 50 1.93 -11.62 6.74
N ARG A 51 2.99 -11.54 5.92
CA ARG A 51 4.17 -10.71 6.24
C ARG A 51 3.86 -9.22 6.24
N VAL A 52 3.04 -8.76 5.30
CA VAL A 52 2.56 -7.37 5.25
C VAL A 52 1.71 -7.05 6.47
N ALA A 53 0.81 -7.95 6.89
CA ALA A 53 -0.05 -7.74 8.05
C ALA A 53 0.74 -7.51 9.35
N LEU A 54 1.82 -8.28 9.57
CA LEU A 54 2.69 -8.10 10.73
C LEU A 54 3.40 -6.72 10.74
N LEU A 55 3.78 -6.22 9.55
CA LEU A 55 4.39 -4.89 9.43
C LEU A 55 3.35 -3.78 9.57
N ALA A 56 2.17 -3.95 8.97
CA ALA A 56 1.06 -3.01 9.06
C ALA A 56 0.66 -2.77 10.52
N GLU A 57 0.57 -3.84 11.33
CA GLU A 57 0.27 -3.73 12.76
C GLU A 57 1.36 -2.97 13.53
N LYS A 58 2.64 -3.25 13.23
CA LYS A 58 3.75 -2.53 13.86
C LYS A 58 3.76 -1.03 13.49
N LEU A 59 3.32 -0.70 12.28
CA LEU A 59 3.26 0.67 11.77
C LEU A 59 1.97 1.40 12.13
N ASP A 60 0.99 0.69 12.73
CA ASP A 60 -0.38 1.17 12.93
C ASP A 60 -0.98 1.79 11.65
N HIS A 61 -0.72 1.12 10.51
CA HIS A 61 -1.15 1.57 9.19
C HIS A 61 -1.46 0.39 8.29
N HIS A 62 -2.76 0.17 8.04
CA HIS A 62 -3.26 -1.04 7.37
C HIS A 62 -3.56 -0.78 5.89
N PRO A 63 -3.23 -1.74 5.00
CA PRO A 63 -3.58 -1.63 3.59
C PRO A 63 -5.07 -1.90 3.35
N GLU A 64 -5.58 -1.35 2.26
CA GLU A 64 -6.78 -1.87 1.62
C GLU A 64 -6.35 -2.83 0.53
N TRP A 65 -6.88 -4.05 0.51
CA TRP A 65 -6.53 -5.01 -0.52
C TRP A 65 -7.66 -5.96 -0.90
N SER A 66 -7.56 -6.52 -2.10
CA SER A 66 -8.33 -7.68 -2.55
C SER A 66 -7.37 -8.79 -2.97
N ASN A 67 -7.71 -10.04 -2.67
CA ASN A 67 -6.95 -11.20 -3.12
C ASN A 67 -7.86 -12.17 -3.88
N VAL A 68 -7.43 -12.55 -5.08
CA VAL A 68 -8.05 -13.59 -5.90
C VAL A 68 -6.96 -14.57 -6.32
N TYR A 69 -6.92 -15.73 -5.66
CA TYR A 69 -5.91 -16.77 -5.86
C TYR A 69 -4.48 -16.20 -5.74
N ARG A 70 -3.74 -16.14 -6.84
CA ARG A 70 -2.34 -15.69 -6.88
C ARG A 70 -2.17 -14.17 -7.03
N THR A 71 -3.25 -13.40 -7.16
CA THR A 71 -3.20 -11.95 -7.40
C THR A 71 -3.65 -11.19 -6.16
N VAL A 72 -2.86 -10.20 -5.74
CA VAL A 72 -3.18 -9.30 -4.62
C VAL A 72 -3.15 -7.86 -5.16
N GLN A 73 -4.29 -7.19 -5.13
CA GLN A 73 -4.39 -5.77 -5.47
C GLN A 73 -4.34 -4.99 -4.16
N VAL A 74 -3.39 -4.06 -4.05
CA VAL A 74 -3.18 -3.26 -2.83
C VAL A 74 -3.41 -1.80 -3.15
N ALA A 75 -4.16 -1.11 -2.31
CA ALA A 75 -4.29 0.33 -2.25
C ALA A 75 -3.83 0.84 -0.87
N LEU A 76 -3.11 1.95 -0.85
CA LEU A 76 -2.64 2.62 0.37
C LEU A 76 -3.12 4.07 0.39
N SER A 77 -3.72 4.46 1.50
CA SER A 77 -4.17 5.81 1.83
C SER A 77 -4.05 6.01 3.33
N THR A 78 -3.75 7.21 3.78
CA THR A 78 -3.77 7.56 5.20
C THR A 78 -5.13 8.18 5.55
N HIS A 79 -5.77 7.72 6.63
CA HIS A 79 -7.13 8.15 7.01
C HIS A 79 -7.17 9.42 7.89
N ASP A 80 -6.11 9.69 8.65
CA ASP A 80 -6.02 10.78 9.64
C ASP A 80 -5.84 12.19 9.06
#